data_AF-A0A946VBM7-F1
#
_entry.id   AF-A0A946VBM7-F1
#
_cell.length_a   1.000
_cell.length_b   1.000
_cell.length_c   1.000
_cell.angle_alpha   90.00
_cell.angle_beta   90.00
_cell.angle_gamma   90.00
#
_symmetry.space_group_name_H-M   'P 1'
#
loop_
_entity.id
_entity.type
_entity.pdbx_description
1 polymer ?
#
loop_
_entity_poly.entity_id
_entity_poly.type
_entity_poly.pdbx_seq_one_letter_code
_entity_poly.pdbx_strand_id
1 'polypeptide(L)'
;MIKPVILLTDGLLFLLTVLVVAFVFYARSKPHIRRPWQRIFQGRIAAASAIVLGAFVLVGLLDSMHYRLPLAANGATTETHYAVEVLSALDALTGGLRTRVEKSYSAPFATHLFTRETVDLPDGTQGRIYPRLEYGGQHLG
;
A
#
# COMPACT_ATOMS: atom_id res chain seq x y z
N MET A 1 -12.62 13.85 10.60
CA MET A 1 -12.21 12.63 11.33
C MET A 1 -12.02 11.52 10.30
N ILE A 2 -11.05 10.63 10.48
CA ILE A 2 -10.82 9.49 9.59
C ILE A 2 -11.97 8.49 9.77
N LYS A 3 -12.56 7.98 8.67
CA LYS A 3 -13.54 6.89 8.74
C LYS A 3 -12.87 5.56 8.38
N PRO A 4 -12.69 4.63 9.33
CA PRO A 4 -12.24 3.28 9.00
C PRO A 4 -13.31 2.59 8.15
N VAL A 5 -12.87 1.92 7.08
CA VAL A 5 -13.76 1.12 6.23
C VAL A 5 -13.31 -0.31 6.39
N ILE A 6 -14.14 -1.14 7.00
CA ILE A 6 -13.85 -2.57 7.15
C ILE A 6 -14.55 -3.26 5.99
N LEU A 7 -13.80 -3.73 4.99
CA LEU A 7 -14.37 -4.65 4.02
C LEU A 7 -14.51 -6.02 4.70
N LEU A 8 -15.52 -6.79 4.28
CA LEU A 8 -15.76 -8.13 4.82
C LEU A 8 -14.51 -9.03 4.66
N THR A 9 -13.82 -8.89 3.53
CA THR A 9 -12.55 -9.58 3.22
C THR A 9 -11.48 -9.28 4.26
N ASP A 10 -11.34 -8.00 4.64
CA ASP A 10 -10.35 -7.56 5.61
C ASP A 10 -10.69 -8.12 7.00
N GLY A 11 -11.97 -8.04 7.37
CA GLY A 11 -12.46 -8.59 8.64
C GLY A 11 -12.18 -10.09 8.78
N LEU A 12 -12.38 -10.88 7.72
CA LEU A 12 -12.06 -12.31 7.70
C LEU A 12 -10.55 -12.56 7.83
N LEU A 13 -9.72 -11.75 7.16
CA LEU A 13 -8.26 -11.85 7.24
C LEU A 13 -7.74 -11.51 8.66
N PHE A 14 -8.28 -10.46 9.29
CA PHE A 14 -7.97 -10.12 10.67
C PHE A 14 -8.42 -11.21 11.65
N LEU A 15 -9.65 -11.75 11.49
CA LEU A 15 -10.14 -12.85 12.30
C LEU A 15 -9.23 -14.07 12.20
N LEU A 16 -8.87 -14.48 10.97
CA LEU A 16 -7.95 -15.60 10.74
C LEU A 16 -6.60 -15.35 11.43
N THR A 17 -6.06 -14.14 11.29
CA THR A 17 -4.78 -13.76 11.91
C THR A 17 -4.84 -13.86 13.43
N VAL A 18 -5.91 -13.35 14.06
CA VAL A 18 -6.13 -13.45 15.50
C VAL A 18 -6.23 -14.91 15.94
N LEU A 19 -6.97 -15.75 15.21
CA LEU A 19 -7.08 -17.18 15.52
C LEU A 19 -5.74 -17.91 15.42
N VAL A 20 -4.93 -17.62 14.40
CA VAL A 20 -3.58 -18.19 14.24
C VAL A 20 -2.68 -17.76 15.41
N VAL A 21 -2.68 -16.47 15.76
CA VAL A 21 -1.89 -15.95 16.88
C VAL A 21 -2.31 -16.58 18.19
N ALA A 22 -3.62 -16.67 18.47
CA ALA A 22 -4.16 -17.34 19.64
C ALA A 22 -3.76 -18.82 19.69
N PHE A 23 -3.83 -19.52 18.56
CA PHE A 23 -3.38 -20.91 18.45
C PHE A 23 -1.89 -21.06 18.72
N VAL A 24 -1.04 -20.15 18.23
CA VAL A 24 0.39 -20.15 18.52
C VAL A 24 0.64 -19.97 20.02
N PHE A 25 -0.04 -19.04 20.68
CA PHE A 25 0.08 -18.87 22.14
C PHE A 25 -0.39 -20.11 22.90
N TYR A 26 -1.50 -20.70 22.50
CA TYR A 26 -2.00 -21.94 23.07
C TYR A 26 -1.00 -23.09 22.88
N ALA A 27 -0.46 -23.28 21.67
CA ALA A 27 0.51 -24.32 21.34
C ALA A 27 1.82 -24.16 22.12
N ARG A 28 2.27 -22.92 22.37
CA ARG A 28 3.46 -22.63 23.19
C ARG A 28 3.29 -23.04 24.66
N SER A 29 2.06 -23.01 25.19
CA SER A 29 1.76 -23.42 26.56
C SER A 29 1.77 -24.94 26.77
N LYS A 30 1.55 -25.73 25.71
CA LYS A 30 1.46 -27.19 25.75
C LYS A 30 2.80 -27.86 25.38
N PRO A 31 3.48 -28.57 26.31
CA PRO A 31 4.79 -29.18 26.03
C PRO A 31 4.80 -30.20 24.88
N HIS A 32 3.71 -30.96 24.72
CA HIS A 32 3.59 -31.97 23.67
C HIS A 32 3.45 -31.36 22.27
N ILE A 33 2.81 -30.19 22.14
CA ILE A 33 2.68 -29.48 20.87
C ILE A 33 3.97 -28.75 20.54
N ARG A 34 4.62 -28.11 21.53
CA ARG A 34 5.83 -27.30 21.31
C ARG A 34 7.04 -28.10 20.79
N ARG A 35 7.22 -29.35 21.23
CA ARG A 35 8.40 -30.18 20.92
C ARG A 35 8.65 -30.37 19.39
N PRO A 36 7.65 -30.77 18.58
CA PRO A 36 7.79 -30.81 17.12
C PRO A 36 8.16 -29.46 16.49
N TRP A 37 7.49 -28.38 16.88
CA TRP A 37 7.73 -27.05 16.33
C TRP A 37 9.14 -26.54 16.61
N GLN A 38 9.70 -26.82 17.80
CA GLN A 38 11.08 -26.46 18.12
C GLN A 38 12.09 -27.11 17.16
N ARG A 39 11.88 -28.37 16.78
CA ARG A 39 12.76 -29.06 15.81
C ARG A 39 12.68 -28.42 14.43
N ILE A 40 11.48 -28.00 14.00
CA ILE A 40 11.29 -27.30 12.72
C ILE A 40 12.04 -25.97 12.73
N PHE A 41 11.86 -25.15 13.76
CA PHE A 41 12.51 -23.83 13.86
C PHE A 41 14.02 -23.87 14.15
N GLN A 42 14.59 -25.03 14.49
CA GLN A 42 16.05 -25.20 14.57
C GLN A 42 16.72 -25.22 13.18
N GLY A 43 15.95 -25.49 12.12
CA GLY A 43 16.46 -25.44 10.75
C GLY A 43 16.64 -24.01 10.25
N ARG A 44 17.81 -23.71 9.68
CA ARG A 44 18.11 -22.40 9.07
C ARG A 44 17.09 -22.01 7.99
N ILE A 45 16.65 -22.99 7.20
CA ILE A 45 15.64 -22.79 6.15
C ILE A 45 14.29 -22.39 6.75
N ALA A 46 13.83 -23.11 7.79
CA ALA A 46 12.56 -22.80 8.44
C ALA A 46 12.57 -21.40 9.08
N ALA A 47 13.68 -21.01 9.71
CA ALA A 47 13.85 -19.67 10.25
C ALA A 47 13.81 -18.59 9.15
N ALA A 48 14.54 -18.79 8.04
CA ALA A 48 14.53 -17.86 6.91
C ALA A 48 13.13 -17.73 6.29
N SER A 49 12.44 -18.85 6.05
CA SER A 49 11.07 -18.85 5.52
C SER A 49 10.09 -18.15 6.47
N ALA A 50 10.23 -18.32 7.78
CA ALA A 50 9.38 -17.66 8.76
C ALA A 50 9.56 -16.13 8.75
N ILE A 51 10.78 -15.64 8.56
CA ILE A 51 11.07 -14.21 8.42
C ILE A 51 10.40 -13.65 7.17
N VAL A 52 10.59 -14.33 6.02
CA VAL A 52 9.98 -13.90 4.74
C VAL A 52 8.46 -13.90 4.85
N LEU A 53 7.86 -14.99 5.35
CA LEU A 53 6.42 -15.10 5.51
C LEU A 53 5.89 -14.04 6.50
N GLY A 54 6.61 -13.79 7.59
CA GLY A 54 6.27 -12.74 8.55
C GLY A 54 6.25 -11.35 7.91
N ALA A 55 7.20 -11.04 7.03
CA ALA A 55 7.20 -9.80 6.27
C ALA A 55 5.99 -9.70 5.33
N PHE A 56 5.65 -10.77 4.61
CA PHE A 56 4.44 -10.80 3.76
C PHE A 56 3.16 -10.60 4.56
N VAL A 57 3.02 -11.25 5.72
CA VAL A 57 1.86 -11.09 6.59
C VAL A 57 1.77 -9.65 7.10
N LEU A 58 2.88 -9.03 7.52
CA LEU A 58 2.89 -7.64 7.95
C LEU A 58 2.45 -6.68 6.83
N VAL A 59 3.00 -6.84 5.62
CA VAL A 59 2.62 -6.02 4.47
C VAL A 59 1.14 -6.21 4.13
N GLY A 60 0.65 -7.45 4.09
CA GLY A 60 -0.76 -7.73 3.80
C GLY A 60 -1.72 -7.19 4.86
N LEU A 61 -1.36 -7.24 6.15
CA LEU A 61 -2.14 -6.64 7.23
C LEU A 61 -2.21 -5.12 7.10
N LEU A 62 -1.09 -4.45 6.81
CA LEU A 62 -1.04 -3.00 6.59
C LEU A 62 -1.84 -2.59 5.36
N ASP A 63 -1.80 -3.38 4.30
CA ASP A 63 -2.56 -3.13 3.07
C ASP A 63 -4.07 -3.34 3.27
N SER A 64 -4.46 -4.29 4.12
CA SER A 64 -5.87 -4.56 4.45
C SER A 64 -6.48 -3.54 5.42
N MET A 65 -5.68 -2.62 6.01
CA MET A 65 -6.18 -1.56 6.89
C MET A 65 -6.64 -0.35 6.09
N HIS A 66 -7.91 -0.36 5.69
CA HIS A 66 -8.51 0.66 4.85
C HIS A 66 -9.15 1.83 5.63
N TYR A 67 -8.94 3.05 5.16
CA TYR A 67 -9.55 4.26 5.72
C TYR A 67 -9.88 5.31 4.65
N ARG A 68 -10.86 6.18 4.94
CA ARG A 68 -11.24 7.32 4.08
C ARG A 68 -10.88 8.64 4.73
N LEU A 69 -10.29 9.54 3.95
CA LEU A 69 -10.06 10.94 4.37
C LEU A 69 -11.32 11.77 4.17
N PRO A 70 -11.55 12.79 5.02
CA PRO A 70 -12.58 13.79 4.80
C PRO A 70 -12.20 14.70 3.62
N LEU A 71 -13.15 14.99 2.73
CA LEU A 71 -13.01 16.06 1.74
C LEU A 71 -12.98 17.40 2.46
N ALA A 72 -12.13 18.32 1.98
CA ALA A 72 -12.14 19.70 2.45
C ALA A 72 -13.54 20.30 2.24
N ALA A 73 -14.10 20.91 3.29
CA ALA A 73 -15.42 21.50 3.24
C ALA A 73 -15.43 22.67 2.25
N ASN A 74 -16.14 22.52 1.14
CA ASN A 74 -16.45 23.63 0.25
C ASN A 74 -17.56 24.49 0.89
N GLY A 75 -17.16 25.40 1.77
CA GLY A 75 -17.82 26.68 2.08
C GLY A 75 -19.31 26.76 2.49
N ALA A 76 -20.12 25.70 2.49
CA ALA A 76 -21.58 25.87 2.66
C ALA A 76 -22.33 24.72 3.36
N THR A 77 -21.68 23.67 3.85
CA THR A 77 -22.37 22.55 4.50
C THR A 77 -21.62 22.01 5.72
N THR A 78 -22.35 21.85 6.83
CA THR A 78 -21.89 21.28 8.11
C THR A 78 -21.63 19.76 8.04
N GLU A 79 -21.91 19.12 6.90
CA GLU A 79 -21.70 17.69 6.71
C GLU A 79 -20.31 17.39 6.12
N THR A 80 -19.48 16.67 6.89
CA THR A 80 -18.22 16.12 6.38
C THR A 80 -18.50 15.09 5.27
N HIS A 81 -18.26 15.48 4.03
CA HIS A 81 -18.18 14.55 2.90
C HIS A 81 -16.85 13.78 2.95
N TYR A 82 -16.86 12.51 2.56
CA TYR A 82 -15.69 11.63 2.57
C TYR A 82 -15.27 11.31 1.14
N ALA A 83 -13.96 11.18 0.91
CA ALA A 83 -13.44 10.75 -0.39
C ALA A 83 -13.97 9.36 -0.75
N VAL A 84 -14.24 9.15 -2.04
CA VAL A 84 -14.54 7.81 -2.58
C VAL A 84 -13.30 6.92 -2.49
N GLU A 85 -12.12 7.54 -2.56
CA GLU A 85 -10.83 6.88 -2.45
C GLU A 85 -10.61 6.32 -1.05
N VAL A 86 -10.32 5.02 -1.02
CA VAL A 86 -9.94 4.29 0.18
C VAL A 86 -8.42 4.13 0.15
N LEU A 87 -7.76 4.61 1.19
CA LEU A 87 -6.31 4.50 1.38
C LEU A 87 -6.03 3.39 2.39
N SER A 88 -4.98 2.61 2.16
CA SER A 88 -4.50 1.62 3.12
C SER A 88 -3.49 2.24 4.10
N ALA A 89 -3.25 1.59 5.24
CA ALA A 89 -2.17 2.00 6.14
C ALA A 89 -0.80 1.88 5.45
N LEU A 90 -0.65 0.94 4.51
CA LEU A 90 0.52 0.84 3.65
C LEU A 90 0.67 2.07 2.75
N ASP A 91 -0.42 2.61 2.21
CA ASP A 91 -0.41 3.87 1.42
C ASP A 91 0.09 5.05 2.27
N ALA A 92 -0.26 5.10 3.56
CA ALA A 92 0.23 6.13 4.47
C ALA A 92 1.77 6.07 4.64
N LEU A 93 2.32 4.86 4.74
CA LEU A 93 3.77 4.64 4.90
C LEU A 93 4.54 4.85 3.59
N THR A 94 3.94 4.49 2.46
CA THR A 94 4.51 4.65 1.11
C THR A 94 4.28 6.04 0.53
N GLY A 95 3.57 6.90 1.28
CA GLY A 95 3.45 8.33 1.05
C GLY A 95 2.87 8.65 -0.32
N GLY A 96 3.65 9.37 -1.12
CA GLY A 96 3.21 9.89 -2.41
C GLY A 96 2.98 8.82 -3.49
N LEU A 97 3.36 7.56 -3.28
CA LEU A 97 3.29 6.52 -4.32
C LEU A 97 1.88 6.32 -4.87
N ARG A 98 0.85 6.44 -4.03
CA ARG A 98 -0.54 6.33 -4.47
C ARG A 98 -1.13 7.66 -4.94
N THR A 99 -0.69 8.79 -4.38
CA THR A 99 -1.29 10.10 -4.66
C THR A 99 -0.64 10.81 -5.85
N ARG A 100 0.60 10.48 -6.21
CA ARG A 100 1.35 11.04 -7.33
C ARG A 100 1.07 10.27 -8.62
N VAL A 101 -0.18 10.38 -9.09
CA VAL A 101 -0.62 9.71 -10.31
C VAL A 101 -0.17 10.52 -11.53
N GLU A 102 0.54 9.85 -12.44
CA GLU A 102 0.92 10.41 -13.74
C GLU A 102 -0.19 10.15 -14.78
N LYS A 103 -0.26 11.00 -15.81
CA LYS A 103 -1.29 10.91 -16.86
C LYS A 103 -1.23 9.61 -17.69
N SER A 104 -0.05 9.02 -17.83
CA SER A 104 0.15 7.77 -18.60
C SER A 104 1.20 6.89 -17.94
N TYR A 105 1.15 5.59 -18.25
CA TYR A 105 2.15 4.63 -17.81
C TYR A 105 3.53 4.97 -18.39
N SER A 106 4.58 4.76 -17.60
CA SER A 106 5.96 4.98 -17.98
C SER A 106 6.84 3.78 -17.60
N ALA A 107 8.00 3.65 -18.26
CA ALA A 107 8.96 2.61 -17.91
C ALA A 107 9.57 2.88 -16.51
N PRO A 108 10.09 1.85 -15.80
CA PRO A 108 10.80 2.06 -14.54
C PRO A 108 11.90 3.11 -14.70
N PHE A 109 11.91 4.11 -13.82
CA PHE A 109 12.86 5.24 -13.82
C PHE A 109 12.78 6.17 -15.04
N ALA A 110 11.67 6.15 -15.80
CA ALA A 110 11.44 7.13 -16.86
C ALA A 110 11.32 8.56 -16.31
N THR A 111 11.70 9.53 -17.13
CA THR A 111 11.56 10.98 -16.86
C THR A 111 10.57 11.66 -17.81
N HIS A 112 10.08 10.94 -18.82
CA HIS A 112 9.15 11.44 -19.83
C HIS A 112 7.99 10.46 -20.02
N LEU A 113 6.84 10.96 -20.46
CA LEU A 113 5.68 10.12 -20.79
C LEU A 113 6.03 9.13 -21.91
N PHE A 114 5.39 7.96 -21.87
CA PHE A 114 5.50 6.98 -22.96
C PHE A 114 4.74 7.39 -24.22
N THR A 115 3.73 8.25 -24.09
CA THR A 115 2.90 8.72 -25.21
C THR A 115 3.32 10.11 -25.64
N ARG A 116 3.42 10.34 -26.96
CA ARG A 116 3.65 11.69 -27.49
C ARG A 116 2.37 12.52 -27.41
N GLU A 117 2.50 13.71 -26.86
CA GLU A 117 1.42 14.69 -26.77
C GLU A 117 1.79 15.94 -27.58
N THR A 118 0.78 16.64 -28.08
CA THR A 118 0.97 17.96 -28.68
C THR A 118 1.11 18.97 -27.55
N VAL A 119 2.25 19.62 -27.45
CA VAL A 119 2.57 20.62 -26.43
C VAL A 119 2.91 21.93 -27.15
N ASP A 120 2.47 23.05 -26.59
CA ASP A 120 2.89 24.37 -27.04
C ASP A 120 4.33 24.63 -26.57
N LEU A 121 5.24 24.87 -27.50
CA LEU A 121 6.64 25.16 -27.21
C LEU A 121 6.82 26.65 -26.82
N PRO A 122 7.92 27.00 -26.14
CA PRO A 122 8.21 28.38 -25.73
C PRO A 122 8.31 29.37 -26.90
N ASP A 123 8.52 28.87 -28.13
CA ASP A 123 8.57 29.65 -29.37
C ASP A 123 7.18 29.89 -29.99
N GLY A 124 6.11 29.44 -29.33
CA GLY A 124 4.72 29.56 -29.79
C GLY A 124 4.33 28.52 -30.85
N THR A 125 5.21 27.58 -31.18
CA THR A 125 4.90 26.49 -32.11
C THR A 125 4.31 25.28 -31.39
N GLN A 126 3.56 24.44 -32.09
CA GLN A 126 3.08 23.17 -31.55
C GLN A 126 4.01 22.03 -31.93
N GLY A 127 4.53 21.34 -30.94
CA GLY A 127 5.39 20.18 -31.10
C GLY A 127 4.75 18.95 -30.52
N ARG A 128 4.75 17.85 -31.29
CA ARG A 128 4.32 16.55 -30.79
C ARG A 128 5.51 15.85 -30.13
N ILE A 129 5.67 15.96 -28.82
CA ILE A 129 6.84 15.46 -28.08
C ILE A 129 6.42 14.49 -26.97
N TYR A 130 7.39 13.79 -26.36
CA TYR A 130 7.18 13.10 -25.10
C TYR A 130 7.39 14.12 -23.98
N PRO A 131 6.35 14.64 -23.31
CA PRO A 131 6.53 15.63 -22.26
C PRO A 131 7.18 14.98 -21.02
N ARG A 132 7.83 15.82 -20.20
CA ARG A 132 8.42 15.39 -18.92
C ARG A 132 7.31 14.95 -17.96
N LEU A 133 7.58 13.92 -17.17
CA LEU A 133 6.71 13.48 -16.09
C LEU A 133 6.63 14.55 -14.99
N GLU A 134 5.49 14.62 -14.30
CA GLU A 134 5.27 15.62 -13.25
C GLU A 134 6.09 15.29 -11.99
N TYR A 135 6.13 14.01 -11.62
CA TYR A 135 6.83 13.50 -10.43
C TYR A 135 8.09 12.70 -10.81
N GLY A 136 8.05 11.99 -11.94
CA GLY A 136 9.15 11.16 -12.43
C GLY A 136 10.44 11.95 -12.72
N GLY A 137 11.49 11.74 -11.93
CA GLY A 137 12.78 12.43 -12.12
C GLY A 137 12.72 13.94 -11.94
N GLN A 138 11.75 14.44 -11.15
CA GLN A 138 11.60 15.87 -10.85
C GLN A 138 12.87 16.47 -10.22
N HIS A 139 13.60 15.68 -9.43
CA HIS A 139 14.82 16.09 -8.73
C HIS A 139 16.10 16.05 -9.60
N LEU A 140 16.01 15.62 -10.86
CA LEU A 140 17.16 15.50 -11.78
C LEU A 140 17.32 16.72 -12.70
N GLY A 141 16.59 17.81 -12.43
CA GLY A 141 16.62 19.07 -13.19
C GLY A 141 17.49 20.11 -12.53
#